data_AF-A0A949T5B8-F1
#
_entry.id   AF-A0A949T5B8-F1
#
_cell.length_a   1.000
_cell.length_b   1.000
_cell.length_c   1.000
_cell.angle_alpha   90.00
_cell.angle_beta   90.00
_cell.angle_gamma   90.00
#
_symmetry.space_group_name_H-M   'P 1'
#
loop_
_entity.id
_entity.type
_entity.pdbx_description
1 polymer ?
#
loop_
_entity_poly.entity_id
_entity_poly.type
_entity_poly.pdbx_seq_one_letter_code
_entity_poly.pdbx_strand_id
1 'polypeptide(L)'
;MKKFSLIMLMSVVLAACTADVYSDKGNATVLSSKDLDANTVELTVAKDDGEVVKMVRKYDSHATVGARIVVGDAQANQDEDLKTIRRYEFK
;
A
#
# COMPACT_ATOMS: atom_id res chain seq x y z
N MET A 1 -8.05 -37.67 26.22
CA MET A 1 -7.01 -37.14 25.31
C MET A 1 -7.70 -36.48 24.12
N LYS A 2 -7.83 -35.15 24.13
CA LYS A 2 -8.46 -34.39 23.04
C LYS A 2 -7.45 -34.28 21.88
N LYS A 3 -7.68 -35.05 20.81
CA LYS A 3 -6.93 -34.98 19.56
C LYS A 3 -7.39 -33.73 18.80
N PHE A 4 -6.94 -32.56 19.25
CA PHE A 4 -7.12 -31.36 18.44
C PHE A 4 -6.22 -31.46 17.22
N SER A 5 -6.90 -31.55 16.09
CA SER A 5 -6.38 -31.89 14.77
C SER A 5 -5.20 -31.00 14.38
N LEU A 6 -4.04 -31.62 14.19
CA LEU A 6 -2.81 -31.05 13.64
C LEU A 6 -3.04 -30.27 12.32
N ILE A 7 -4.14 -30.59 11.64
CA ILE A 7 -4.57 -30.01 10.37
C ILE A 7 -4.89 -28.50 10.51
N MET A 8 -5.40 -28.05 11.67
CA MET A 8 -5.75 -26.64 11.87
C MET A 8 -4.52 -25.73 12.01
N LEU A 9 -3.39 -26.30 12.45
CA LEU A 9 -2.13 -25.56 12.61
C LEU A 9 -1.49 -25.22 11.25
N MET A 10 -1.66 -26.09 10.25
CA MET A 10 -1.05 -25.92 8.92
C MET A 10 -1.72 -24.80 8.10
N SER A 11 -3.02 -24.55 8.29
CA SER A 11 -3.74 -23.47 7.61
C SER A 11 -3.32 -22.07 8.06
N VAL A 12 -2.79 -21.91 9.28
CA VAL A 12 -2.34 -20.60 9.79
C VAL A 12 -0.99 -20.20 9.20
N VAL A 13 -0.13 -21.18 8.90
CA VAL A 13 1.23 -20.92 8.37
C VAL A 13 1.16 -20.35 6.95
N LEU A 14 0.27 -20.85 6.09
CA LEU A 14 0.15 -20.34 4.72
C LEU A 14 -0.38 -18.90 4.67
N ALA A 15 -1.34 -18.55 5.54
CA ALA A 15 -1.86 -17.18 5.61
C ALA A 15 -0.79 -16.19 6.11
N ALA A 16 0.05 -16.60 7.07
CA ALA A 16 1.14 -15.78 7.59
C ALA A 16 2.22 -15.47 6.54
N CYS A 17 2.60 -16.45 5.69
CA CYS A 17 3.60 -16.23 4.65
C CYS A 17 3.13 -15.27 3.55
N THR A 18 1.82 -15.17 3.29
CA THR A 18 1.32 -14.20 2.31
C THR A 18 1.28 -12.76 2.83
N ALA A 19 1.05 -12.56 4.14
CA ALA A 19 1.02 -11.22 4.73
C ALA A 19 2.41 -10.57 4.74
N ASP A 20 3.46 -11.35 5.04
CA ASP A 20 4.86 -10.92 5.09
C ASP A 20 5.34 -10.37 3.73
N VAL A 21 5.05 -11.07 2.63
CA VAL A 21 5.47 -10.69 1.27
C VAL A 21 4.85 -9.37 0.79
N TYR A 22 3.71 -8.95 1.33
CA TYR A 22 3.03 -7.70 0.95
C TYR A 22 3.14 -6.58 1.99
N SER A 23 3.43 -6.92 3.26
CA SER A 23 3.66 -5.95 4.34
C SER A 23 4.89 -5.08 4.06
N ASP A 24 5.97 -5.69 3.56
CA ASP A 24 7.26 -4.99 3.42
C ASP A 24 7.39 -4.16 2.15
N LYS A 25 6.39 -4.17 1.26
CA LYS A 25 6.52 -3.52 -0.05
C LYS A 25 6.12 -2.05 -0.05
N GLY A 26 5.37 -1.57 0.95
CA GLY A 26 4.95 -0.17 1.09
C GLY A 26 4.64 0.17 2.54
N ASN A 27 4.87 1.42 2.94
CA ASN A 27 4.67 1.93 4.30
C ASN A 27 3.42 2.84 4.42
N ALA A 28 2.63 2.95 3.36
CA ALA A 28 1.40 3.74 3.34
C ALA A 28 0.36 3.22 2.34
N THR A 29 -0.88 3.68 2.52
CA THR A 29 -2.05 3.30 1.70
C THR A 29 -2.74 4.55 1.15
N VAL A 30 -3.06 4.55 -0.14
CA VAL A 30 -3.86 5.64 -0.75
C VAL A 30 -5.32 5.50 -0.29
N LEU A 31 -5.83 6.50 0.40
CA LEU A 31 -7.22 6.55 0.88
C LEU A 31 -8.17 7.19 -0.14
N SER A 32 -7.72 8.24 -0.82
CA SER A 32 -8.50 8.91 -1.85
C SER A 32 -7.60 9.55 -2.89
N SER A 33 -8.14 9.69 -4.10
CA SER A 33 -7.53 10.44 -5.20
C SER A 33 -8.51 11.50 -5.69
N LYS A 34 -8.02 12.70 -5.96
CA LYS A 34 -8.77 13.80 -6.54
C LYS A 34 -7.98 14.38 -7.70
N ASP A 35 -8.60 14.45 -8.87
CA ASP A 35 -7.98 15.09 -10.03
C ASP A 35 -7.87 16.60 -9.80
N LEU A 36 -6.67 17.15 -10.01
CA LEU A 36 -6.42 18.59 -9.99
C LEU A 36 -6.38 19.15 -11.42
N ASP A 37 -5.78 18.40 -12.34
CA ASP A 37 -5.74 18.69 -13.77
C ASP A 37 -5.65 17.38 -14.58
N ALA A 38 -5.45 17.46 -15.89
CA ALA A 38 -5.40 16.28 -16.77
C ALA A 38 -4.25 15.31 -16.48
N ASN A 39 -3.21 15.73 -15.77
CA ASN A 39 -1.99 14.96 -15.52
C ASN A 39 -1.59 14.92 -14.04
N THR A 40 -2.34 15.57 -13.15
CA THR A 40 -1.96 15.77 -11.74
C THR A 40 -3.13 15.42 -10.83
N VAL A 41 -2.83 14.68 -9.76
CA VAL A 41 -3.78 14.26 -8.74
C VAL A 41 -3.32 14.67 -7.35
N GLU A 42 -4.27 15.00 -6.49
CA GLU A 42 -4.08 15.08 -5.04
C GLU A 42 -4.45 13.72 -4.44
N LEU A 43 -3.47 13.07 -3.81
CA LEU A 43 -3.68 11.84 -3.05
C LEU A 43 -3.76 12.17 -1.56
N THR A 44 -4.73 11.55 -0.89
CA THR A 44 -4.71 11.42 0.58
C THR A 44 -4.17 10.04 0.91
N VAL A 45 -3.12 9.99 1.70
CA VAL A 45 -2.35 8.79 2.00
C VAL A 45 -2.30 8.59 3.51
N ALA A 46 -2.62 7.38 3.97
CA ALA A 46 -2.43 6.96 5.36
C ALA A 46 -1.16 6.14 5.48
N LYS A 47 -0.18 6.67 6.20
CA LYS A 47 1.03 5.94 6.60
C LYS A 47 0.69 4.93 7.69
N ASP A 48 1.51 3.88 7.78
CA ASP A 48 1.32 2.83 8.77
C ASP A 48 1.65 3.27 10.20
N ASP A 49 2.38 4.37 10.36
CA ASP A 49 2.61 5.04 11.65
C ASP A 49 1.37 5.78 12.18
N GLY A 50 0.30 5.86 11.39
CA GLY A 50 -0.95 6.53 11.72
C GLY A 50 -1.07 7.97 11.19
N GLU A 51 -0.03 8.51 10.55
CA GLU A 51 -0.10 9.84 9.93
C GLU A 51 -0.93 9.80 8.63
N VAL A 52 -1.80 10.80 8.45
CA VAL A 52 -2.53 10.99 7.20
C VAL A 52 -2.03 12.26 6.53
N VAL A 53 -1.49 12.12 5.33
CA VAL A 53 -0.88 13.19 4.56
C VAL A 53 -1.60 13.39 3.23
N LYS A 54 -1.62 14.64 2.76
CA LYS A 54 -2.06 14.99 1.41
C LYS A 54 -0.85 15.36 0.57
N MET A 55 -0.83 14.90 -0.66
CA MET A 55 0.31 15.08 -1.56
C MET A 55 -0.15 15.21 -2.99
N VAL A 56 0.57 16.04 -3.74
CA VAL A 56 0.28 16.32 -5.14
C VAL A 56 1.29 15.61 -5.99
N ARG A 57 0.80 14.83 -6.95
CA ARG A 57 1.65 13.96 -7.75
C ARG A 57 1.17 13.87 -9.19
N LYS A 58 2.03 13.42 -10.10
CA LYS A 58 1.61 13.13 -11.47
C LYS A 58 0.72 11.88 -11.47
N TYR A 59 -0.29 11.87 -12.32
CA TYR A 59 -1.20 10.75 -12.47
C TYR A 59 -0.40 9.47 -12.79
N ASP A 60 -0.57 8.45 -11.96
CA ASP A 60 0.00 7.12 -12.11
C ASP A 60 -1.12 6.10 -11.92
N SER A 61 -1.38 5.30 -12.95
CA SER A 61 -2.42 4.27 -12.95
C SER A 61 -2.22 3.18 -11.89
N HIS A 62 -1.03 3.09 -11.29
CA HIS A 62 -0.73 2.12 -10.24
C HIS A 62 -0.92 2.69 -8.83
N ALA A 63 -1.08 4.01 -8.68
CA ALA A 63 -1.28 4.70 -7.41
C ALA A 63 -2.76 4.96 -7.14
N THR A 64 -3.58 3.92 -7.33
CA THR A 64 -5.04 3.98 -7.17
C THR A 64 -5.45 3.89 -5.70
N VAL A 65 -6.71 4.22 -5.41
CA VAL A 65 -7.27 4.06 -4.06
C VAL A 65 -7.15 2.61 -3.60
N GLY A 66 -6.61 2.42 -2.38
CA GLY A 66 -6.28 1.11 -1.82
C GLY A 66 -4.90 0.57 -2.23
N ALA A 67 -4.17 1.25 -3.11
CA ALA A 67 -2.80 0.88 -3.45
C ALA A 67 -1.87 1.10 -2.25
N ARG A 68 -0.93 0.18 -2.08
CA ARG A 68 0.21 0.32 -1.17
C ARG A 68 1.32 1.06 -1.89
N ILE A 69 1.90 2.04 -1.22
CA ILE A 69 2.93 2.92 -1.76
C ILE A 69 4.04 3.09 -0.72
N VAL A 70 5.23 3.48 -1.18
CA VAL A 70 6.32 3.91 -0.30
C VAL A 70 6.34 5.43 -0.29
N VAL A 71 6.18 6.02 0.88
CA VAL A 71 6.36 7.46 1.13
C VAL A 71 7.75 7.65 1.72
N GLY A 72 8.57 8.49 1.11
CA GLY A 72 9.86 8.90 1.65
C GLY A 72 9.69 9.82 2.85
N ASP A 73 10.68 9.84 3.75
CA ASP A 73 10.66 10.68 4.96
C ASP A 73 10.74 12.19 4.67
N ALA A 74 11.01 12.56 3.41
CA ALA A 74 11.02 13.94 2.97
C ALA A 74 9.58 14.50 2.98
N GLN A 75 9.32 15.42 3.92
CA GLN A 75 8.02 16.09 4.12
C GLN A 75 7.68 17.13 3.03
N ALA A 76 8.24 17.01 1.82
CA ALA A 76 7.94 17.96 0.75
C ALA A 76 6.54 17.74 0.15
N ASN A 77 5.93 16.56 0.37
CA ASN A 77 4.63 16.14 -0.15
C ASN A 77 4.55 16.23 -1.69
N GLN A 78 5.66 15.89 -2.36
CA GLN A 78 5.82 15.95 -3.80
C GLN A 78 5.81 14.56 -4.45
N ASP A 79 5.65 14.51 -5.78
CA ASP A 79 5.66 13.27 -6.57
C ASP A 79 6.90 12.41 -6.32
N GLU A 80 8.06 13.03 -6.10
CA GLU A 80 9.34 12.34 -5.82
C GLU A 80 9.36 11.59 -4.48
N ASP A 81 8.53 12.03 -3.54
CA ASP A 81 8.41 11.41 -2.21
C ASP A 81 7.61 10.10 -2.29
N LEU A 82 6.99 9.79 -3.44
CA LEU A 82 6.18 8.59 -3.63
C LEU A 82 6.80 7.61 -4.61
N LYS A 83 6.97 6.36 -4.16
CA LYS A 83 7.25 5.23 -5.03
C LYS A 83 6.07 4.28 -5.06
N THR A 84 5.45 4.21 -6.24
CA THR A 84 4.35 3.27 -6.48
C THR A 84 4.89 1.86 -6.63
N ILE A 85 4.30 0.91 -5.90
CA ILE A 85 4.64 -0.50 -6.04
C ILE A 85 3.92 -1.03 -7.27
N ARG A 86 4.67 -1.31 -8.33
CA ARG A 86 4.11 -1.99 -9.50
C ARG A 86 3.79 -3.43 -9.13
N ARG A 87 2.52 -3.76 -8.95
CA ARG A 87 2.08 -5.15 -8.88
C ARG A 87 2.11 -5.72 -10.30
N TYR A 88 2.67 -6.91 -10.47
CA TYR A 88 2.56 -7.62 -11.74
C TYR A 88 1.07 -7.81 -12.07
N GLU A 89 0.61 -7.18 -13.14
CA GLU A 89 -0.70 -7.47 -13.70
C GLU A 89 -0.67 -8.90 -14.25
N PHE A 90 -1.42 -9.81 -13.62
CA PHE A 90 -1.72 -11.10 -14.26
C PHE A 90 -2.65 -10.78 -15.44
N LYS A 91 -2.08 -10.71 -16.64
CA LYS A 91 -2.83 -10.62 -17.90
C LYS A 91 -3.57 -11.93 -18.18
#